data_AF-A0A972ACJ0-F1
#
_entry.id   AF-A0A972ACJ0-F1
#
_cell.length_a   1.000
_cell.length_b   1.000
_cell.length_c   1.000
_cell.angle_alpha   90.00
_cell.angle_beta   90.00
_cell.angle_gamma   90.00
#
_symmetry.space_group_name_H-M   'P 1'
#
loop_
_entity.id
_entity.type
_entity.pdbx_description
1 polymer ?
#
loop_
_entity_poly.entity_id
_entity_poly.type
_entity_poly.pdbx_seq_one_letter_code
_entity_poly.pdbx_strand_id
1 'polypeptide(L)'
;MKQSGFGTKSKIIIIAVILVVVGTAIYVWASTTYVNEMNYIKRAYAIHNQGAGNAWWDEAKVTLVKLKDESYITPSVLNAKISRALLFLNGGYAVKVEVRTDMDGLLGPVILYFNPFTKQYIGGAPRY
;
A
#
# COMPACT_ATOMS: atom_id res chain seq x y z
N MET A 1 -48.26 -5.95 -20.31
CA MET A 1 -46.98 -5.61 -19.65
C MET A 1 -46.10 -6.85 -19.63
N LYS A 2 -45.05 -6.92 -20.47
CA LYS A 2 -44.10 -8.03 -20.44
C LYS A 2 -43.16 -7.82 -19.25
N GLN A 3 -43.27 -8.66 -18.22
CA GLN A 3 -42.22 -8.78 -17.22
C GLN A 3 -40.97 -9.33 -17.92
N SER A 4 -39.99 -8.47 -18.18
CA SER A 4 -38.65 -8.89 -18.58
C SER A 4 -37.94 -9.45 -17.35
N GLY A 5 -38.30 -10.67 -16.95
CA GLY A 5 -37.59 -11.39 -15.89
C GLY A 5 -36.15 -11.64 -16.33
N PHE A 6 -35.18 -11.20 -15.51
CA PHE A 6 -33.77 -11.52 -15.70
C PHE A 6 -33.59 -13.05 -15.84
N GLY A 7 -33.08 -13.51 -16.99
CA GLY A 7 -32.81 -14.92 -17.22
C GLY A 7 -31.78 -15.46 -16.22
N THR A 8 -31.79 -16.78 -15.97
CA THR A 8 -30.93 -17.45 -14.99
C THR A 8 -29.44 -17.12 -15.16
N LYS A 9 -28.96 -16.99 -16.40
CA LYS A 9 -27.58 -16.57 -16.72
C LYS A 9 -27.27 -15.16 -16.21
N SER A 10 -28.18 -14.22 -16.39
CA SER A 10 -28.03 -12.83 -15.95
C SER A 10 -28.07 -12.71 -14.42
N LYS A 11 -28.87 -13.54 -13.74
CA LYS A 11 -28.84 -13.64 -12.26
C LYS A 11 -27.51 -14.16 -11.73
N ILE A 12 -26.93 -15.17 -12.38
CA ILE A 12 -25.62 -15.72 -12.00
C ILE A 12 -24.52 -14.66 -12.17
N ILE A 13 -24.53 -13.90 -13.27
CA ILE A 13 -23.57 -12.80 -13.48
C ILE A 13 -23.69 -11.75 -12.37
N ILE A 14 -24.91 -11.36 -12.01
CA ILE A 14 -25.14 -10.39 -10.91
C ILE A 14 -24.57 -10.92 -9.60
N ILE A 15 -24.87 -12.18 -9.24
CA ILE A 15 -24.36 -12.80 -8.02
C ILE A 15 -22.83 -12.85 -8.02
N ALA A 16 -22.22 -13.23 -9.15
CA ALA A 16 -20.77 -13.26 -9.29
C ALA A 16 -20.14 -11.88 -9.09
N VAL A 17 -20.72 -10.83 -9.68
CA VAL A 17 -20.24 -9.44 -9.50
C VAL A 17 -20.36 -9.01 -8.04
N ILE A 18 -21.47 -9.31 -7.36
CA ILE A 18 -21.65 -9.00 -5.94
C ILE A 18 -20.58 -9.69 -5.09
N LEU A 19 -20.33 -10.98 -5.33
CA LEU A 19 -19.30 -11.73 -4.61
C LEU A 19 -17.90 -11.15 -4.82
N VAL A 20 -17.56 -10.72 -6.04
CA VAL A 20 -16.28 -10.07 -6.34
C VAL A 20 -16.16 -8.74 -5.59
N VAL A 21 -17.21 -7.91 -5.60
CA VAL A 21 -17.20 -6.61 -4.91
C VAL A 21 -17.06 -6.80 -3.40
N VAL A 22 -17.85 -7.69 -2.80
CA VAL A 22 -17.79 -7.98 -1.36
C VAL A 22 -16.43 -8.56 -0.98
N GLY A 23 -15.92 -9.52 -1.75
CA GLY A 23 -14.60 -10.10 -1.52
C GLY A 23 -13.47 -9.06 -1.59
N THR A 24 -13.55 -8.14 -2.55
CA THR A 24 -12.58 -7.04 -2.69
C THR A 24 -12.65 -6.08 -1.50
N ALA A 25 -13.85 -5.71 -1.04
CA ALA A 25 -14.03 -4.84 0.11
C ALA A 25 -13.45 -5.47 1.40
N ILE A 26 -13.74 -6.76 1.64
CA ILE A 26 -13.16 -7.51 2.76
C ILE A 26 -11.64 -7.56 2.66
N TYR A 27 -11.10 -7.82 1.46
CA TYR A 27 -9.65 -7.87 1.25
C TYR A 27 -8.96 -6.53 1.55
N VAL A 28 -9.53 -5.42 1.09
CA VAL A 28 -9.02 -4.06 1.34
C VAL A 28 -9.04 -3.76 2.84
N TRP A 29 -10.16 -4.06 3.51
CA TRP A 29 -10.31 -3.85 4.94
C TRP A 29 -9.34 -4.69 5.77
N ALA A 30 -9.27 -6.00 5.51
CA ALA A 30 -8.39 -6.92 6.23
C ALA A 30 -6.92 -6.56 6.02
N SER A 31 -6.53 -6.25 4.78
CA SER A 31 -5.15 -5.86 4.46
C SER A 31 -4.71 -4.54 5.09
N THR A 32 -5.66 -3.64 5.38
CA THR A 32 -5.41 -2.36 6.05
C THR A 32 -5.37 -2.53 7.57
N THR A 33 -6.25 -3.36 8.12
CA THR A 33 -6.37 -3.59 9.57
C THR A 33 -5.25 -4.49 10.11
N TYR A 34 -4.91 -5.54 9.37
CA TYR A 34 -3.92 -6.54 9.76
C TYR A 34 -2.63 -6.37 8.94
N VAL A 35 -1.85 -5.36 9.31
CA VAL A 35 -0.56 -5.07 8.68
C VAL A 35 0.48 -6.10 9.14
N ASN A 36 1.00 -6.89 8.19
CA ASN A 36 2.13 -7.79 8.46
C ASN A 36 3.44 -6.99 8.39
N GLU A 37 3.88 -6.47 9.53
CA GLU A 37 5.04 -5.59 9.65
C GLU A 37 6.32 -6.21 9.04
N MET A 38 6.60 -7.47 9.37
CA MET A 38 7.79 -8.18 8.88
C MET A 38 7.85 -8.25 7.35
N ASN A 39 6.71 -8.43 6.67
CA ASN A 39 6.66 -8.42 5.21
C ASN A 39 6.98 -7.03 4.63
N TYR A 40 6.49 -5.96 5.27
CA TYR A 40 6.78 -4.60 4.82
C TYR A 40 8.24 -4.19 5.06
N ILE A 41 8.83 -4.59 6.19
CA ILE A 41 10.26 -4.37 6.45
C ILE A 41 11.12 -5.06 5.38
N LYS A 42 10.84 -6.32 5.05
CA LYS A 42 11.55 -7.04 3.97
C LYS A 42 11.43 -6.35 2.60
N ARG A 43 10.25 -5.81 2.28
CA ARG A 43 10.02 -5.06 1.04
C ARG A 43 10.77 -3.73 1.02
N ALA A 44 10.75 -3.01 2.13
CA ALA A 44 11.49 -1.78 2.30
C ALA A 44 12.99 -2.02 2.10
N TYR A 45 13.52 -3.10 2.69
CA TYR A 45 14.92 -3.51 2.54
C TYR A 45 15.28 -3.79 1.08
N ALA A 46 14.46 -4.58 0.39
CA ALA A 46 14.67 -4.89 -1.01
C ALA A 46 14.66 -3.64 -1.91
N ILE A 47 13.82 -2.64 -1.62
CA ILE A 47 13.77 -1.39 -2.39
C ILE A 47 14.99 -0.52 -2.11
N HIS A 48 15.44 -0.43 -0.86
CA HIS A 48 16.57 0.40 -0.51
C HIS A 48 17.90 -0.16 -1.04
N ASN A 49 18.11 -1.47 -0.89
CA ASN A 49 19.37 -2.12 -1.27
C ASN A 49 19.55 -2.35 -2.77
N GLN A 50 18.51 -2.09 -3.57
CA GLN A 50 18.67 -2.00 -5.04
C GLN A 50 19.48 -0.77 -5.46
N GLY A 51 19.67 0.23 -4.59
CA GLY A 51 20.41 1.47 -4.90
C GLY A 51 21.53 1.81 -3.92
N ALA A 52 21.51 1.31 -2.68
CA ALA A 52 22.54 1.59 -1.67
C ALA A 52 23.22 0.29 -1.25
N GLY A 53 24.53 0.18 -1.49
CA GLY A 53 25.33 -0.92 -0.97
C GLY A 53 25.27 -0.95 0.55
N ASN A 54 24.98 -2.12 1.12
CA ASN A 54 25.08 -2.50 2.54
C ASN A 54 24.90 -1.38 3.57
N ALA A 55 23.83 -0.59 3.49
CA ALA A 55 23.41 0.22 4.63
C ALA A 55 22.85 -0.73 5.70
N TRP A 56 23.42 -0.69 6.90
CA TRP A 56 22.98 -1.54 8.01
C TRP A 56 21.73 -0.91 8.65
N TRP A 57 20.69 -1.72 8.84
CA TRP A 57 19.40 -1.29 9.38
C TRP A 57 19.38 -1.60 10.86
N ASP A 58 19.39 -0.56 11.69
CA ASP A 58 19.45 -0.75 13.15
C ASP A 58 18.05 -0.99 13.73
N GLU A 59 17.05 -0.24 13.24
CA GLU A 59 15.69 -0.31 13.72
C GLU A 59 14.71 0.00 12.59
N ALA A 60 13.60 -0.75 12.51
CA ALA A 60 12.53 -0.46 11.56
C ALA A 60 11.19 -0.41 12.29
N LYS A 61 10.43 0.66 12.05
CA LYS A 61 9.11 0.89 12.61
C LYS A 61 8.07 0.88 11.50
N VAL A 62 7.04 0.05 11.66
CA VAL A 62 5.92 -0.01 10.72
C VAL A 62 4.70 0.63 11.38
N THR A 63 4.06 1.56 10.66
CA THR A 63 2.86 2.26 11.12
C THR A 63 1.85 2.43 9.99
N LEU A 64 0.58 2.53 10.34
CA LEU A 64 -0.47 2.89 9.40
C LEU A 64 -0.77 4.39 9.56
N VAL A 65 -0.66 5.15 8.48
CA VAL A 65 -0.78 6.62 8.49
C VAL A 65 -1.70 7.10 7.38
N LYS A 66 -2.37 8.24 7.58
CA LYS A 66 -3.08 8.92 6.48
C LYS A 66 -2.05 9.63 5.61
N LEU A 67 -1.92 9.20 4.36
CA LEU A 67 -0.84 9.68 3.48
C LEU A 67 -0.90 11.19 3.23
N LYS A 68 -2.10 11.79 3.24
CA LYS A 68 -2.30 13.23 3.07
C LYS A 68 -1.68 14.10 4.18
N ASP A 69 -1.42 13.50 5.34
CA ASP A 69 -0.90 14.19 6.52
C ASP A 69 0.64 14.01 6.64
N GLU A 70 1.26 13.34 5.66
CA GLU A 70 2.69 13.01 5.65
C GLU A 70 3.42 13.72 4.51
N SER A 71 4.72 13.98 4.70
CA SER A 71 5.59 14.39 3.59
C SER A 71 5.94 13.17 2.74
N TYR A 72 5.55 13.18 1.47
CA TYR A 72 5.80 12.07 0.56
C TYR A 72 6.04 12.54 -0.88
N ILE A 73 6.90 11.81 -1.59
CA ILE A 73 7.15 11.96 -3.02
C ILE A 73 6.83 10.63 -3.69
N THR A 74 5.86 10.64 -4.59
CA THR A 74 5.55 9.46 -5.41
C THR A 74 6.47 9.41 -6.62
N PRO A 75 7.14 8.28 -6.88
CA PRO A 75 8.00 8.14 -8.04
C PRO A 75 7.20 8.29 -9.34
N SER A 76 7.90 8.66 -10.42
CA SER A 76 7.31 8.85 -11.75
C SER A 76 6.85 7.55 -12.44
N VAL A 77 6.78 6.43 -11.72
CA VAL A 77 6.39 5.11 -12.22
C VAL A 77 4.87 4.92 -12.17
N LEU A 78 4.28 4.45 -13.28
CA LEU A 78 2.82 4.31 -13.43
C LEU A 78 2.19 3.43 -12.34
N ASN A 79 2.79 2.28 -12.04
CA ASN A 79 2.27 1.35 -11.03
C ASN A 79 2.19 2.00 -9.64
N ALA A 80 3.21 2.78 -9.26
CA ALA A 80 3.19 3.51 -7.99
C ALA A 80 2.07 4.57 -7.96
N LYS A 81 1.83 5.28 -9.07
CA LYS A 81 0.74 6.26 -9.17
C LYS A 81 -0.64 5.61 -9.08
N ILE A 82 -0.86 4.51 -9.81
CA ILE A 82 -2.12 3.75 -9.76
C ILE A 82 -2.34 3.21 -8.35
N SER A 83 -1.33 2.56 -7.78
CA SER A 83 -1.45 1.98 -6.45
C SER A 83 -1.66 3.05 -5.38
N ARG A 84 -1.08 4.23 -5.51
CA ARG A 84 -1.38 5.36 -4.63
C ARG A 84 -2.82 5.83 -4.80
N ALA A 85 -3.29 5.97 -6.04
CA ALA A 85 -4.65 6.41 -6.31
C ALA A 85 -5.66 5.48 -5.62
N LEU A 86 -5.47 4.16 -5.72
CA LEU A 86 -6.36 3.17 -5.11
C LEU A 86 -6.53 3.32 -3.58
N LEU A 87 -5.64 4.02 -2.87
CA LEU A 87 -5.80 4.27 -1.43
C LEU A 87 -7.14 4.92 -1.06
N PHE A 88 -7.86 5.55 -1.99
CA PHE A 88 -9.23 6.01 -1.71
C PHE A 88 -10.13 4.87 -1.20
N LEU A 89 -9.89 3.62 -1.60
CA LEU A 89 -10.66 2.43 -1.21
C LEU A 89 -10.55 2.10 0.28
N ASN A 90 -9.49 2.55 0.97
CA ASN A 90 -9.31 2.33 2.40
C ASN A 90 -9.33 3.62 3.22
N GLY A 91 -9.77 4.75 2.64
CA GLY A 91 -9.80 6.04 3.33
C GLY A 91 -8.47 6.81 3.31
N GLY A 92 -7.53 6.42 2.44
CA GLY A 92 -6.27 7.14 2.24
C GLY A 92 -5.12 6.68 3.15
N TYR A 93 -5.24 5.50 3.77
CA TYR A 93 -4.23 4.99 4.69
C TYR A 93 -3.13 4.23 3.96
N ALA A 94 -1.89 4.62 4.19
CA ALA A 94 -0.69 3.93 3.70
C ALA A 94 0.06 3.28 4.87
N VAL A 95 0.80 2.22 4.56
CA VAL A 95 1.77 1.65 5.50
C VAL A 95 3.07 2.45 5.36
N LYS A 96 3.46 3.12 6.44
CA LYS A 96 4.74 3.81 6.59
C LYS A 96 5.75 2.86 7.21
N VAL A 97 6.87 2.68 6.55
CA VAL A 97 8.04 1.98 7.08
C VAL A 97 9.12 3.04 7.28
N GLU A 98 9.41 3.32 8.54
CA GLU A 98 10.51 4.19 8.95
C GLU A 98 11.69 3.30 9.34
N VAL A 99 12.85 3.57 8.78
CA VAL A 99 14.05 2.77 8.96
C VAL A 99 15.15 3.68 9.43
N ARG A 100 15.75 3.32 10.55
CA ARG A 100 16.94 3.97 11.05
C ARG A 100 18.19 3.32 10.47
N THR A 101 19.06 4.15 9.97
CA THR A 101 20.35 3.81 9.38
C THR A 101 21.47 4.49 10.15
N ASP A 102 22.67 3.91 10.03
CA ASP A 102 23.93 4.50 10.49
C ASP A 102 24.17 5.94 9.96
N MET A 103 23.58 6.30 8.81
CA MET A 103 23.64 7.64 8.22
C MET A 103 22.53 8.61 8.67
N ASP A 104 21.68 8.23 9.62
CA ASP A 104 20.55 9.05 10.06
C ASP A 104 20.97 10.40 10.64
N GLY A 105 22.15 10.48 11.27
CA GLY A 105 22.69 11.74 11.79
C GLY A 105 22.98 12.78 10.71
N LEU A 106 23.13 12.36 9.45
CA LEU A 106 23.41 13.21 8.31
C LEU A 106 22.18 13.45 7.43
N LEU A 107 21.36 12.41 7.21
CA LEU A 107 20.29 12.41 6.21
C LEU A 107 18.88 12.23 6.79
N GLY A 108 18.78 11.96 8.10
CA GLY A 108 17.55 11.49 8.73
C GLY A 108 17.16 10.06 8.31
N PRO A 109 16.09 9.50 8.92
CA PRO A 109 15.66 8.14 8.68
C PRO A 109 15.10 7.94 7.27
N VAL A 110 15.17 6.71 6.78
CA VAL A 110 14.52 6.32 5.52
C VAL A 110 13.04 6.13 5.77
N ILE A 111 12.19 6.87 5.07
CA ILE A 111 10.74 6.69 5.18
C ILE A 111 10.19 6.24 3.83
N LEU A 112 9.60 5.05 3.81
CA LEU A 112 8.97 4.46 2.64
C LEU A 112 7.48 4.20 2.90
N TYR A 113 6.65 4.44 1.91
CA TYR A 113 5.21 4.25 1.96
C TYR A 113 4.78 3.15 1.00
N PHE A 114 3.85 2.31 1.48
CA PHE A 114 3.27 1.20 0.73
C PHE A 114 1.75 1.25 0.78
N ASN A 115 1.12 0.80 -0.30
CA ASN A 115 -0.31 0.55 -0.26
C ASN A 115 -0.59 -0.78 0.49
N PRO A 116 -1.49 -0.78 1.49
CA PRO A 116 -1.70 -1.92 2.35
C PRO A 116 -2.31 -3.14 1.66
N PHE A 117 -3.08 -2.98 0.58
CA PHE A 117 -3.78 -4.09 -0.08
C PHE A 117 -3.14 -4.48 -1.42
N THR A 118 -2.47 -3.57 -2.14
CA THR A 118 -1.66 -3.98 -3.30
C THR A 118 -0.26 -4.44 -2.88
N LYS A 119 0.18 -4.09 -1.67
CA LYS A 119 1.54 -4.31 -1.14
C LYS A 119 2.65 -3.63 -1.96
N GLN A 120 2.28 -2.71 -2.85
CA GLN A 120 3.21 -2.00 -3.74
C GLN A 120 3.76 -0.74 -3.07
N TYR A 121 5.00 -0.41 -3.43
CA TYR A 121 5.64 0.86 -3.07
C TYR A 121 4.97 2.03 -3.81
N ILE A 122 4.68 3.10 -3.07
CA ILE A 122 3.94 4.27 -3.59
C ILE A 122 4.68 5.59 -3.42
N GLY A 123 5.83 5.59 -2.74
CA GLY A 123 6.65 6.78 -2.51
C GLY A 123 7.42 6.74 -1.21
N GLY A 124 8.28 7.73 -1.01
CA GLY A 124 9.05 7.91 0.22
C GLY A 124 9.09 9.38 0.63
N ALA A 125 9.49 9.65 1.88
CA ALA A 125 9.75 11.03 2.29
C ALA A 125 11.13 11.48 1.78
N PRO A 126 11.29 12.76 1.40
CA PRO A 126 12.62 13.31 1.14
C PRO A 126 13.49 13.22 2.40
N ARG A 127 14.77 12.92 2.19
CA ARG A 127 15.82 13.02 3.21
C ARG A 127 16.37 14.45 3.21
N TYR A 128 16.81 14.93 4.37
CA TYR A 128 17.36 16.27 4.55
C TYR A 128 18.88 16.27 4.52
#